data_AF-A0A523SPK4-F1
#
_entry.id   AF-A0A523SPK4-F1
#
_cell.length_a   1.000
_cell.length_b   1.000
_cell.length_c   1.000
_cell.angle_alpha   90.00
_cell.angle_beta   90.00
_cell.angle_gamma   90.00
#
_symmetry.space_group_name_H-M   'P 1'
#
loop_
_entity.id
_entity.type
_entity.pdbx_description
1 polymer ?
#
loop_
_entity_poly.entity_id
_entity_poly.type
_entity_poly.pdbx_seq_one_letter_code
_entity_poly.pdbx_strand_id
1 'polypeptide(L)'
;MPRRTVELLSYGVFFIILAVCLIAFFPDWLMIFSMVLTFYGVWVMVLAGIRAKSPEKYERGAFSTFVWGILLAVIGGAWFVFIQTAYWVYSLALLLVVVGILAVVAALRSWRK
;
A
#
# COMPACT_ATOMS: atom_id res chain seq x y z
N MET A 1 0.60 -2.36 -21.64
CA MET A 1 1.17 -0.99 -21.73
C MET A 1 2.68 -1.10 -21.72
N PRO A 2 3.44 -0.29 -22.48
CA PRO A 2 4.90 -0.34 -22.43
C PRO A 2 5.41 -0.02 -21.02
N ARG A 3 6.25 -0.89 -20.45
CA ARG A 3 6.75 -0.83 -19.06
C ARG A 3 7.24 0.56 -18.63
N ARG A 4 7.94 1.27 -19.53
CA ARG A 4 8.48 2.61 -19.28
C ARG A 4 7.42 3.63 -18.84
N THR A 5 6.20 3.57 -19.40
CA THR A 5 5.14 4.52 -19.06
C THR A 5 4.63 4.31 -17.64
N VAL A 6 4.56 3.05 -17.18
CA VAL A 6 4.09 2.69 -15.83
C VAL A 6 5.14 3.07 -14.77
N GLU A 7 6.42 2.93 -15.11
CA GLU A 7 7.54 3.35 -14.26
C GLU A 7 7.56 4.86 -14.09
N LEU A 8 7.53 5.63 -15.19
CA LEU A 8 7.46 7.10 -15.18
C LEU A 8 6.26 7.61 -14.37
N LEU A 9 5.08 6.99 -14.56
CA LEU A 9 3.89 7.32 -13.79
C LEU A 9 4.08 7.07 -12.29
N SER A 10 4.71 5.95 -11.93
CA SER A 10 4.94 5.58 -10.53
C SER A 10 5.91 6.54 -9.83
N TYR A 11 6.98 6.96 -10.53
CA TYR A 11 7.87 8.00 -10.03
C TYR A 11 7.14 9.32 -9.82
N GLY A 12 6.33 9.75 -10.79
CA GLY A 12 5.54 10.98 -10.67
C GLY A 12 4.61 10.97 -9.46
N VAL A 13 3.85 9.88 -9.28
CA VAL A 13 2.95 9.73 -8.12
C VAL A 13 3.73 9.72 -6.80
N PHE A 14 4.89 9.06 -6.76
CA PHE A 14 5.75 9.06 -5.58
C PHE A 14 6.20 10.46 -5.17
N PHE A 15 6.64 11.29 -6.12
CA PHE A 15 7.04 12.67 -5.83
C PHE A 15 5.87 13.55 -5.40
N ILE A 16 4.68 13.37 -5.96
CA ILE A 16 3.46 14.08 -5.53
C ILE A 16 3.13 13.70 -4.08
N ILE A 17 3.13 12.41 -3.75
CA ILE A 17 2.89 11.92 -2.39
C ILE A 17 3.91 12.53 -1.42
N LEU A 18 5.20 12.52 -1.77
CA LEU A 18 6.25 13.12 -0.97
C LEU A 18 6.01 14.62 -0.73
N ALA A 19 5.70 15.37 -1.79
CA ALA A 19 5.45 16.81 -1.69
C ALA A 19 4.26 17.11 -0.76
N VAL A 20 3.15 16.39 -0.91
CA VAL A 20 1.97 16.56 -0.05
C VAL A 20 2.30 16.23 1.41
N CYS A 21 3.04 15.15 1.67
CA CYS A 21 3.43 14.77 3.03
C CYS A 21 4.39 15.80 3.67
N LEU A 22 5.34 16.33 2.90
CA LEU A 22 6.24 17.39 3.35
C LEU A 22 5.47 18.66 3.73
N ILE A 23 4.48 19.07 2.93
CA ILE A 23 3.67 20.26 3.23
C ILE A 23 2.82 20.05 4.48
N ALA A 24 2.25 18.85 4.67
CA ALA A 24 1.28 18.59 5.73
C ALA A 24 1.90 18.28 7.10
N PHE A 25 3.09 17.66 7.15
CA PHE A 25 3.64 17.07 8.38
C PHE A 25 5.04 17.58 8.76
N PHE A 26 5.58 18.60 8.09
CA PHE A 26 6.86 19.19 8.51
C PHE A 26 6.72 19.93 9.86
N PRO A 27 7.63 19.74 10.84
CA PRO A 27 8.95 19.08 10.76
C PRO A 27 9.00 17.61 11.20
N ASP A 28 7.86 16.94 11.41
CA ASP A 28 7.79 15.58 11.94
C ASP A 28 8.14 14.51 10.90
N TRP A 29 9.45 14.30 10.68
CA TRP A 29 10.00 13.35 9.71
C TRP A 29 9.45 11.92 9.83
N LEU A 30 9.20 11.44 11.05
CA LEU A 30 8.67 10.09 11.28
C LEU A 30 7.23 9.95 10.74
N MET A 31 6.39 10.98 10.88
CA MET A 31 5.04 10.99 10.33
C MET A 31 5.08 11.05 8.81
N ILE A 32 6.00 11.85 8.25
CA ILE A 32 6.21 11.92 6.80
C ILE A 32 6.53 10.54 6.23
N PHE A 33 7.53 9.82 6.77
CA PHE A 33 7.90 8.50 6.26
C PHE A 33 6.75 7.49 6.34
N SER A 34 6.03 7.49 7.46
CA SER A 34 4.90 6.60 7.68
C SER A 34 3.73 6.88 6.73
N MET A 35 3.41 8.15 6.47
CA MET A 35 2.36 8.51 5.52
C MET A 35 2.76 8.26 4.06
N VAL A 36 4.01 8.54 3.69
CA VAL A 36 4.53 8.21 2.35
C VAL A 36 4.39 6.71 2.10
N LEU A 37 4.76 5.88 3.06
CA LEU A 37 4.61 4.42 2.95
C LEU A 37 3.15 4.01 2.77
N THR A 38 2.24 4.64 3.52
CA THR A 38 0.79 4.38 3.47
C THR A 38 0.22 4.69 2.08
N PHE A 39 0.41 5.92 1.62
CA PHE A 39 -0.11 6.38 0.33
C PHE A 39 0.54 5.64 -0.85
N TYR A 40 1.83 5.34 -0.74
CA TYR A 40 2.50 4.55 -1.77
C TYR A 40 1.97 3.11 -1.81
N GLY A 41 1.64 2.51 -0.66
CA GLY A 41 0.93 1.23 -0.60
C GLY A 41 -0.41 1.25 -1.34
N VAL A 42 -1.20 2.32 -1.19
CA VAL A 42 -2.44 2.54 -1.95
C VAL A 42 -2.17 2.64 -3.45
N TRP A 43 -1.13 3.37 -3.86
CA TRP A 43 -0.72 3.44 -5.27
C TRP A 43 -0.35 2.07 -5.85
N VAL A 44 0.35 1.22 -5.08
CA VAL A 44 0.69 -0.16 -5.49
C VAL A 44 -0.57 -1.01 -5.70
N MET A 45 -1.64 -0.79 -4.92
CA MET A 45 -2.94 -1.43 -5.16
C MET A 45 -3.58 -0.97 -6.47
N VAL A 46 -3.52 0.33 -6.79
CA VAL A 46 -4.03 0.89 -8.04
C VAL A 46 -3.26 0.31 -9.23
N LEU A 47 -1.92 0.28 -9.14
CA LEU A 47 -1.04 -0.36 -10.13
C LEU A 47 -1.41 -1.83 -10.37
N ALA A 48 -1.71 -2.57 -9.31
CA ALA A 48 -2.14 -3.96 -9.43
C ALA A 48 -3.46 -4.08 -10.20
N GLY A 49 -4.43 -3.19 -9.95
CA GLY A 49 -5.67 -3.12 -10.72
C GLY A 49 -5.47 -2.79 -12.20
N ILE A 50 -4.56 -1.86 -12.51
CA ILE A 50 -4.20 -1.52 -13.89
C ILE A 50 -3.56 -2.73 -14.59
N ARG A 51 -2.65 -3.45 -13.91
CA ARG A 51 -1.99 -4.65 -14.44
C ARG A 51 -2.93 -5.84 -14.61
N ALA A 52 -4.03 -5.91 -13.84
CA ALA A 52 -5.03 -6.96 -13.98
C ALA A 52 -5.72 -6.97 -15.36
N LYS A 53 -5.83 -5.80 -16.02
CA LYS A 53 -6.41 -5.67 -17.37
C LYS A 53 -5.44 -5.99 -18.52
N SER A 54 -4.15 -6.14 -18.24
CA SER A 54 -3.12 -6.43 -19.25
C SER A 54 -2.10 -7.43 -18.71
N PRO A 55 -2.47 -8.72 -18.58
CA PRO A 55 -1.60 -9.73 -18.01
C PRO A 55 -0.41 -10.02 -18.94
N GLU A 56 0.81 -9.65 -18.52
CA GLU A 56 2.05 -10.12 -19.16
C GLU A 56 2.40 -11.53 -18.65
N LYS A 57 2.84 -12.41 -19.57
CA LYS A 57 3.05 -13.86 -19.38
C LYS A 57 4.09 -14.23 -18.28
N TYR A 58 4.87 -13.27 -17.78
CA TYR A 58 5.99 -13.48 -16.85
C TYR A 58 6.00 -12.55 -15.62
N GLU A 59 4.95 -11.74 -15.38
CA GLU A 59 4.92 -10.86 -14.20
C GLU A 59 4.30 -11.53 -12.98
N ARG A 60 4.74 -11.11 -11.77
CA ARG A 60 4.04 -11.42 -10.51
C ARG A 60 2.56 -11.10 -10.73
N GLY A 61 1.68 -12.10 -10.57
CA GLY A 61 0.27 -11.94 -10.88
C GLY A 61 -0.34 -10.74 -10.17
N ALA A 62 -1.25 -10.02 -10.83
CA ALA A 62 -1.85 -8.78 -10.33
C ALA A 62 -2.33 -8.87 -8.87
N PHE A 63 -2.82 -10.05 -8.46
CA PHE A 63 -3.21 -10.31 -7.07
C PHE A 63 -2.05 -10.23 -6.07
N SER A 64 -0.86 -10.74 -6.40
CA SER A 64 0.32 -10.65 -5.54
C SER A 64 0.77 -9.21 -5.34
N THR A 65 0.77 -8.41 -6.42
CA THR A 65 1.08 -6.96 -6.34
C THR A 65 0.04 -6.22 -5.51
N PHE A 66 -1.24 -6.59 -5.62
CA PHE A 66 -2.31 -6.01 -4.82
C PHE A 66 -2.12 -6.29 -3.32
N VAL A 67 -1.81 -7.55 -2.96
CA VAL A 67 -1.53 -7.93 -1.56
C VAL A 67 -0.31 -7.19 -1.02
N TRP A 68 0.73 -7.00 -1.83
CA TRP A 68 1.89 -6.17 -1.45
C TRP A 68 1.51 -4.71 -1.17
N GLY A 69 0.63 -4.13 -2.01
CA GLY A 69 0.11 -2.79 -1.77
C GLY A 69 -0.64 -2.68 -0.45
N ILE A 70 -1.50 -3.66 -0.14
CA ILE A 70 -2.21 -3.72 1.14
C ILE A 70 -1.23 -3.79 2.30
N LEU A 71 -0.27 -4.70 2.27
CA LEU A 71 0.73 -4.83 3.33
C LEU A 71 1.48 -3.51 3.57
N LEU A 72 1.94 -2.85 2.52
CA LEU A 72 2.63 -1.56 2.61
C LEU A 72 1.72 -0.48 3.22
N ALA A 73 0.47 -0.39 2.76
CA ALA A 73 -0.48 0.60 3.26
C ALA A 73 -0.77 0.41 4.77
N VAL A 74 -0.92 -0.83 5.20
CA VAL A 74 -1.25 -1.18 6.58
C VAL A 74 -0.06 -0.98 7.50
N ILE A 75 1.15 -1.38 7.08
CA ILE A 75 2.38 -1.15 7.84
C ILE A 75 2.59 0.36 8.01
N GLY A 76 2.42 1.14 6.94
CA GLY A 76 2.47 2.59 6.99
C GLY A 76 1.44 3.18 7.95
N GLY A 77 0.17 2.78 7.82
CA GLY A 77 -0.91 3.31 8.64
C GLY A 77 -0.80 2.91 10.11
N ALA A 78 -0.39 1.68 10.40
CA ALA A 78 -0.14 1.21 11.76
C ALA A 78 1.04 1.95 12.41
N TRP A 79 2.10 2.22 11.64
CA TRP A 79 3.20 3.07 12.10
C TRP A 79 2.71 4.50 12.40
N PHE A 80 1.80 5.06 11.59
CA PHE A 80 1.29 6.41 11.79
C PHE A 80 0.50 6.51 13.10
N VAL A 81 -0.41 5.57 13.31
CA VAL A 81 -1.22 5.47 14.53
C VAL A 81 -0.33 5.25 15.76
N PHE A 82 0.77 4.51 15.61
CA PHE A 82 1.72 4.24 16.68
C PHE A 82 2.41 5.54 17.14
N ILE A 83 2.88 6.36 16.19
CA ILE A 83 3.49 7.66 16.51
C ILE A 83 2.46 8.59 17.16
N GLN A 84 1.24 8.63 16.65
CA GLN A 84 0.28 9.67 17.04
C GLN A 84 -0.40 9.40 18.38
N THR A 85 -0.65 8.13 18.72
CA THR A 85 -1.46 7.78 19.89
C THR A 85 -0.65 7.24 21.06
N ALA A 86 0.60 6.79 20.84
CA ALA A 86 1.43 6.06 21.81
C ALA A 86 0.80 4.74 22.35
N TYR A 87 -0.42 4.41 21.93
CA TYR A 87 -1.16 3.21 22.31
C TYR A 87 -0.95 2.12 21.25
N TRP A 88 0.06 1.29 21.48
CA TRP A 88 0.46 0.17 20.59
C TRP A 88 -0.71 -0.77 20.19
N VAL A 89 -1.75 -0.85 21.02
CA VAL A 89 -2.93 -1.70 20.82
C VAL A 89 -3.70 -1.33 19.55
N TYR A 90 -3.84 -0.03 19.23
CA TYR A 90 -4.57 0.39 18.02
C TYR A 90 -3.82 0.04 16.73
N SER A 91 -2.48 0.19 16.74
CA SER A 91 -1.63 -0.24 15.62
C SER A 91 -1.68 -1.74 15.40
N LEU A 92 -1.62 -2.52 16.49
CA LEU A 92 -1.72 -3.97 16.44
C LEU A 92 -3.10 -4.41 15.93
N ALA A 93 -4.17 -3.79 16.44
CA ALA A 93 -5.54 -4.06 16.01
C ALA A 93 -5.74 -3.78 14.52
N LEU A 94 -5.20 -2.67 14.01
CA LEU A 94 -5.29 -2.31 12.59
C LEU A 94 -4.57 -3.35 11.71
N LEU A 95 -3.37 -3.79 12.11
CA LEU A 95 -2.65 -4.87 11.43
C LEU A 95 -3.45 -6.19 11.44
N LEU A 96 -3.96 -6.59 12.60
CA LEU A 96 -4.75 -7.81 12.78
C LEU A 96 -6.02 -7.80 11.94
N VAL A 97 -6.74 -6.68 11.91
CA VAL A 97 -7.95 -6.52 11.09
C VAL A 97 -7.62 -6.75 9.62
N VAL A 98 -6.56 -6.14 9.10
CA VAL A 98 -6.27 -6.24 7.68
C VAL A 98 -5.68 -7.58 7.28
N VAL A 99 -4.82 -8.18 8.12
CA VAL A 99 -4.39 -9.57 7.93
C VAL A 99 -5.59 -10.53 7.99
N GLY A 100 -6.53 -10.30 8.90
CA GLY A 100 -7.79 -11.04 8.98
C GLY A 100 -8.61 -10.94 7.71
N ILE A 101 -8.81 -9.72 7.18
CA ILE A 101 -9.52 -9.48 5.92
C ILE A 101 -8.81 -10.20 4.77
N LEU A 102 -7.48 -10.08 4.66
CA LEU A 102 -6.69 -10.76 3.64
C LEU A 102 -6.81 -12.28 3.73
N ALA A 103 -6.79 -12.85 4.94
CA ALA A 103 -6.98 -14.27 5.17
C ALA A 103 -8.38 -14.74 4.76
N VAL A 104 -9.43 -13.99 5.10
CA VAL A 104 -10.81 -14.29 4.69
C VAL A 104 -10.94 -14.23 3.17
N VAL A 105 -10.41 -13.19 2.52
CA VAL A 105 -10.43 -13.05 1.06
C VAL A 105 -9.66 -14.20 0.39
N ALA A 106 -8.51 -14.58 0.93
CA ALA A 106 -7.72 -15.70 0.42
C ALA A 106 -8.48 -17.04 0.54
N ALA A 107 -9.13 -17.29 1.68
CA ALA A 107 -9.94 -18.49 1.91
C ALA A 107 -11.17 -18.55 0.99
N LEU A 108 -11.90 -17.44 0.83
CA LEU A 108 -13.02 -17.37 -0.11
C LEU A 108 -12.58 -17.59 -1.57
N ARG A 109 -11.37 -17.14 -1.92
CA ARG A 109 -10.80 -17.34 -3.24
C ARG A 109 -10.35 -18.78 -3.48
N SER A 110 -9.84 -19.48 -2.47
CA SER A 110 -9.48 -20.90 -2.60
C SER A 110 -10.70 -21.80 -2.77
N TRP A 111 -11.85 -21.42 -2.20
CA TRP A 111 -13.14 -22.11 -2.38
C TRP A 111 -13.77 -21.98 -3.77
N ARG A 112 -13.34 -21.01 -4.58
CA ARG A 112 -13.85 -20.79 -5.96
C ARG A 112 -13.05 -21.52 -7.03
N LYS A 113 -12.01 -22.27 -6.67
CA LYS A 113 -11.27 -23.16 -7.58
C LYS A 113 -11.70 -24.59 -7.38
#